data_AF-A0A6V7JQV4-F1
#
_entry.id   AF-A0A6V7JQV4-F1
#
_cell.length_a   1.000
_cell.length_b   1.000
_cell.length_c   1.000
_cell.angle_alpha   90.00
_cell.angle_beta   90.00
_cell.angle_gamma   90.00
#
_symmetry.space_group_name_H-M   'P 1'
#
loop_
_entity.id
_entity.type
_entity.pdbx_description
1 polymer ?
#
loop_
_entity_poly.entity_id
_entity_poly.type
_entity_poly.pdbx_seq_one_letter_code
_entity_poly.pdbx_strand_id
1 'polypeptide(L)' 'DIEYYSELKSMVLQYDIMVDKLIIKDVQLTASNDDQYFVFEDVLYKTMLCFSRDSEVLAPVTNDRSAGGQVIHAVLQ' A
#
# COMPACT_ATOMS: atom_id res chain seq x y z
N ASP A 1 8.61 11.15 12.57
CA ASP A 1 8.16 12.53 12.89
C ASP A 1 6.77 12.84 12.36
N ILE A 2 6.06 13.76 13.03
CA ILE A 2 4.73 14.24 12.60
C ILE A 2 4.80 14.93 11.22
N GLU A 3 5.89 15.66 10.96
CA GLU A 3 6.13 16.33 9.67
C GLU A 3 6.29 15.32 8.54
N TYR A 4 7.14 14.30 8.73
CA TYR A 4 7.30 13.20 7.77
C TYR A 4 5.98 12.50 7.45
N TYR A 5 5.19 12.16 8.48
CA TYR A 5 3.86 11.57 8.27
C TYR A 5 2.90 12.51 7.52
N SER A 6 3.01 13.83 7.73
CA SER A 6 2.25 14.83 6.99
C SER A 6 2.65 14.87 5.51
N GLU A 7 3.93 14.75 5.20
CA GLU A 7 4.44 14.66 3.83
C GLU A 7 3.92 13.41 3.12
N LEU A 8 3.96 12.24 3.78
CA LEU A 8 3.43 11.00 3.22
C LEU A 8 1.95 11.13 2.86
N LYS A 9 1.13 11.73 3.74
CA LYS A 9 -0.28 12.03 3.45
C LYS A 9 -0.44 12.98 2.27
N SER A 10 0.41 14.00 2.17
CA SER A 10 0.42 14.92 1.03
C SER A 10 0.72 14.17 -0.28
N MET A 11 1.69 13.26 -0.27
CA MET A 11 2.02 12.43 -1.44
C MET A 11 0.87 11.52 -1.86
N VAL A 12 0.14 10.92 -0.90
CA VAL A 12 -1.07 10.13 -1.19
C VAL A 12 -2.12 10.98 -1.90
N LEU A 13 -2.31 12.24 -1.50
CA LEU A 13 -3.31 13.13 -2.10
C LEU A 13 -2.88 13.70 -3.46
N GLN A 14 -1.57 13.89 -3.67
CA GLN A 14 -1.03 14.50 -4.88
C GLN A 14 -0.86 13.51 -6.04
N TYR A 15 -0.53 12.25 -5.74
CA TYR A 15 -0.19 11.24 -6.74
C TYR A 15 -1.20 10.09 -6.75
N ASP A 16 -1.93 9.95 -7.86
CA ASP A 16 -2.74 8.75 -8.16
C ASP A 16 -1.84 7.67 -8.78
N ILE A 17 -1.44 6.68 -7.99
CA ILE A 17 -0.63 5.55 -8.48
C ILE A 17 -1.45 4.26 -8.47
N MET A 18 -1.04 3.30 -9.30
CA MET A 18 -1.75 2.02 -9.44
C MET A 18 -1.89 1.25 -8.12
N VAL A 19 -0.89 1.34 -7.23
CA VAL A 19 -0.89 0.69 -5.92
C VAL A 19 -2.09 1.14 -5.06
N ASP A 20 -2.54 2.40 -5.18
CA ASP A 20 -3.67 2.90 -4.41
C ASP A 20 -4.96 2.17 -4.80
N LYS A 21 -5.15 1.98 -6.11
CA LYS A 21 -6.29 1.24 -6.66
C LYS A 21 -6.25 -0.23 -6.26
N LEU A 22 -5.08 -0.82 -6.19
CA LEU A 22 -4.90 -2.20 -5.74
C LEU A 22 -5.23 -2.35 -4.25
N ILE A 23 -4.72 -1.46 -3.39
CA ILE A 23 -5.01 -1.45 -1.95
C ILE A 23 -6.51 -1.28 -1.70
N ILE A 24 -7.14 -0.29 -2.34
CA ILE A 24 -8.57 -0.03 -2.15
C ILE A 24 -9.40 -1.24 -2.57
N LYS A 25 -9.06 -1.89 -3.69
CA LYS A 25 -9.81 -3.07 -4.16
C LYS A 25 -9.61 -4.28 -3.26
N ASP A 26 -8.39 -4.51 -2.78
CA ASP A 26 -8.09 -5.61 -1.87
C ASP A 26 -8.83 -5.45 -0.53
N VAL A 27 -8.76 -4.25 0.05
CA VAL A 27 -9.48 -3.91 1.29
C VAL A 27 -10.99 -4.02 1.09
N GLN A 28 -11.53 -3.52 -0.03
CA GLN A 28 -12.95 -3.67 -0.34
C GLN A 28 -13.36 -5.14 -0.43
N LEU A 29 -12.64 -5.96 -1.19
CA LEU A 29 -12.99 -7.38 -1.35
C LEU A 29 -12.91 -8.16 -0.04
N THR A 30 -11.98 -7.79 0.83
CA THR A 30 -11.76 -8.49 2.10
C THR A 30 -12.71 -8.01 3.19
N ALA A 31 -12.89 -6.70 3.35
CA ALA A 31 -13.73 -6.10 4.38
C ALA A 31 -15.23 -6.11 4.04
N SER A 32 -15.61 -6.03 2.76
CA SER A 32 -17.03 -6.09 2.36
C SER A 32 -17.65 -7.47 2.58
N ASN A 33 -16.82 -8.51 2.67
CA ASN A 33 -17.26 -9.89 2.88
C ASN A 33 -17.29 -10.29 4.36
N ASP A 34 -16.92 -9.39 5.28
CA ASP A 34 -16.83 -9.65 6.71
C ASP A 34 -17.50 -8.52 7.51
N ASP A 35 -18.65 -8.85 8.10
CA ASP A 35 -19.51 -7.92 8.86
C ASP A 35 -18.80 -7.27 10.07
N GLN A 36 -17.70 -7.85 10.55
CA GLN A 36 -16.88 -7.28 11.64
C GLN A 36 -15.74 -6.40 11.10
N TYR A 37 -15.24 -6.67 9.89
CA TYR A 37 -14.15 -5.90 9.28
C TYR A 37 -14.63 -4.70 8.46
N PHE A 38 -15.86 -4.70 7.96
CA PHE A 38 -16.41 -3.59 7.18
C PHE A 38 -16.28 -2.23 7.89
N VAL A 39 -16.44 -2.18 9.21
CA VAL A 39 -16.32 -0.94 10.00
C VAL A 39 -14.91 -0.35 9.98
N PHE A 40 -13.89 -1.16 9.68
CA PHE A 40 -12.49 -0.75 9.63
C PHE A 40 -11.98 -0.46 8.22
N GLU A 41 -12.80 -0.65 7.19
CA GLU A 41 -12.41 -0.49 5.78
C GLU A 41 -11.67 0.84 5.56
N ASP A 42 -12.26 1.94 6.05
CA ASP A 42 -11.74 3.29 5.87
C ASP A 42 -10.40 3.54 6.58
N VAL A 43 -10.26 3.02 7.80
CA VAL A 43 -9.01 3.13 8.55
C VAL A 43 -7.92 2.28 7.90
N LEU A 44 -8.28 1.09 7.43
CA LEU A 44 -7.34 0.14 6.85
C LEU A 44 -6.75 0.66 5.55
N TYR A 45 -7.58 1.06 4.57
CA TYR A 45 -7.04 1.53 3.30
C TYR A 45 -6.24 2.83 3.47
N LYS A 46 -6.68 3.79 4.31
CA LYS A 46 -5.93 5.03 4.58
C LYS A 46 -4.56 4.78 5.21
N THR A 47 -4.49 3.82 6.13
CA THR A 47 -3.22 3.44 6.77
C THR A 47 -2.28 2.80 5.76
N MET A 48 -2.79 1.87 4.94
CA MET A 48 -2.01 1.21 3.90
C MET A 48 -1.49 2.18 2.82
N LEU A 49 -2.30 3.16 2.42
CA LEU A 49 -1.87 4.20 1.46
C LEU A 49 -0.66 4.97 1.99
N CYS A 50 -0.64 5.36 3.27
CA CYS A 50 0.51 6.06 3.85
C CYS A 50 1.76 5.18 3.87
N PHE A 51 1.65 3.90 4.26
CA PHE A 51 2.77 2.97 4.23
C PHE A 51 3.31 2.70 2.83
N SER A 52 2.44 2.70 1.82
CA SER A 52 2.87 2.55 0.42
C SER A 52 3.70 3.71 -0.11
N ARG A 53 3.78 4.85 0.61
CA ARG A 53 4.63 5.99 0.27
C ARG A 53 5.91 6.06 1.09
N ASP A 54 6.00 5.25 2.14
CA ASP A 54 7.14 5.27 3.05
C ASP A 54 8.26 4.37 2.51
N SER A 55 9.33 4.99 2.03
CA SER A 55 10.48 4.27 1.47
C SER A 55 11.17 3.38 2.49
N GLU A 56 11.15 3.73 3.79
CA GLU A 56 11.76 2.90 4.83
C GLU A 56 10.95 1.63 5.09
N VAL A 57 9.62 1.74 5.04
CA VAL A 57 8.71 0.59 5.15
C VAL A 57 8.80 -0.32 3.92
N LEU A 58 8.95 0.26 2.73
CA LEU A 58 9.07 -0.50 1.49
C LEU A 58 10.44 -1.15 1.33
N ALA A 59 11.52 -0.55 1.86
CA ALA A 59 12.88 -0.99 1.62
C ALA A 59 13.11 -2.48 1.91
N PRO A 60 12.67 -3.08 3.03
CA PRO A 60 12.83 -4.52 3.28
C PRO A 60 12.12 -5.40 2.24
N VAL A 61 10.94 -4.98 1.76
CA VAL A 61 10.13 -5.72 0.80
C VAL A 61 10.72 -5.66 -0.61
N THR A 62 11.29 -4.50 -0.98
CA THR A 62 11.89 -4.29 -2.30
C THR A 62 13.35 -4.73 -2.39
N ASN A 63 14.10 -4.69 -1.28
CA ASN A 63 15.50 -5.17 -1.23
C ASN A 63 15.63 -6.64 -0.89
N ASP A 64 14.58 -7.31 -0.42
CA ASP A 64 14.64 -8.76 -0.27
C ASP A 64 14.73 -9.40 -1.67
N ARG A 65 15.96 -9.77 -2.03
CA ARG A 65 16.30 -10.53 -3.23
C ARG A 65 15.57 -11.88 -3.30
N SER A 66 15.00 -12.34 -2.19
CA SER A 66 14.27 -13.61 -2.09
C SER A 66 12.79 -13.49 -2.47
N ALA A 67 12.16 -12.32 -2.31
CA ALA A 67 10.73 -12.13 -2.60
C ALA A 67 10.46 -11.32 -3.88
N GLY A 68 11.35 -10.42 -4.30
CA GLY A 68 11.13 -9.51 -5.44
C GLY A 68 12.00 -9.76 -6.67
N GLY A 69 13.09 -10.55 -6.56
CA GLY A 69 14.06 -10.73 -7.65
C GLY A 69 13.56 -11.55 -8.84
N GLN A 70 12.62 -12.48 -8.62
CA GLN A 70 12.15 -13.40 -9.67
C GLN A 70 10.93 -12.89 -10.45
N VAL A 71 10.11 -12.02 -9.86
CA VAL A 71 8.83 -11.62 -10.47
C VAL A 71 9.03 -10.65 -11.62
N ILE A 72 10.03 -9.77 -11.53
CA ILE A 72 10.28 -8.73 -12.56
C ILE A 72 11.01 -9.31 -13.79
N HIS A 73 11.79 -10.39 -13.63
CA HIS A 73 12.46 -11.06 -14.75
C HIS A 73 11.49 -11.91 -15.61
N ALA A 74 10.38 -12.41 -15.04
CA ALA A 74 9.42 -13.24 -15.76
C ALA A 74 8.45 -12.45 -16.66
N VAL A 75 8.35 -11.12 -16.48
CA VAL A 75 7.43 -10.26 -17.22
C VAL A 75 8.10 -9.57 -18.43
N LEU A 76 9.43 -9.66 -18.55
CA LEU A 76 10.22 -9.03 -19.62
C LEU A 76 10.88 -10.05 -20.58
N GLN A 77 10.39 -11.30 -20.65
CA GLN A 77 10.75 -12.27 -21.70
C GLN A 77 9.54 -12.70 -22.50
#